data_AF-A0AAE0QUE6-F1
#
_entry.id   AF-A0AAE0QUE6-F1
#
_cell.length_a   1.000
_cell.length_b   1.000
_cell.length_c   1.000
_cell.angle_alpha   90.00
_cell.angle_beta   90.00
_cell.angle_gamma   90.00
#
_symmetry.space_group_name_H-M   'P 1'
#
loop_
_entity.id
_entity.type
_entity.pdbx_description
1 polymer ?
#
loop_
_entity_poly.entity_id
_entity_poly.type
_entity_poly.pdbx_seq_one_letter_code
_entity_poly.pdbx_strand_id
1 'polypeptide(L)'
;MITRTVSKNPRTTRGDLVNDLQRAGTKVTKATISNTLRRQGLKSCSARRVPLLKPVHVRARLKFAREHLDDPEEDWENVIWSDETKIELFGKNSTCRVWRRKNAELHPKNTIPTVKHGGGNIMLWGCFSAKGPGRLIRVKERMNVAMYREILSKNLLPSARALKMKRGWVFQHDNDPKHTARATKEWLRKKHFKVLEWPSQSPDLNPIENLWRELKIRVAQRQPQNITALEEICMEEWAKLPATLAVCDGRVFCRRRVCDCTAPDPDLSCCPECDTRQSSQCVHQNGYTLYHSGESWIYNCQQCRCLEGEVECVSLSCPVLLCNHSSVLEGECCPRCISDPCIDDAVTSDPRQTCRDPAGATRLSGATWSDPTAPCTTCTCKGLAHRPSSGRLAVLGIELVTF
;
A
#
# COMPACT_ATOMS: atom_id res chain seq x y z
N MET A 1 -9.19 22.08 -31.31
CA MET A 1 -10.02 20.90 -31.63
C MET A 1 -9.25 19.58 -31.48
N ILE A 2 -8.15 19.39 -32.22
CA ILE A 2 -7.34 18.14 -32.22
C ILE A 2 -6.90 17.72 -30.81
N THR A 3 -6.22 18.60 -30.08
CA THR A 3 -5.73 18.34 -28.71
C THR A 3 -6.87 18.06 -27.74
N ARG A 4 -7.92 18.88 -27.74
CA ARG A 4 -9.12 18.68 -26.91
C ARG A 4 -9.76 17.31 -27.12
N THR A 5 -9.89 16.86 -28.37
CA THR A 5 -10.44 15.53 -28.70
C THR A 5 -9.56 14.40 -28.16
N VAL A 6 -8.24 14.52 -28.32
CA VAL A 6 -7.29 13.52 -27.81
C VAL A 6 -7.20 13.53 -26.29
N SER A 7 -7.31 14.69 -25.62
CA SER A 7 -7.37 14.77 -24.16
C SER A 7 -8.63 14.11 -23.59
N LYS A 8 -9.78 14.27 -24.27
CA LYS A 8 -11.04 13.63 -23.86
C LYS A 8 -11.06 12.13 -24.15
N ASN A 9 -10.48 11.70 -25.28
CA ASN A 9 -10.35 10.30 -25.64
C ASN A 9 -8.95 9.99 -26.20
N PRO A 10 -8.00 9.58 -25.35
CA PRO A 10 -6.62 9.30 -25.77
C PRO A 10 -6.49 8.13 -26.76
N ARG A 11 -7.55 7.36 -27.01
CA ARG A 11 -7.57 6.25 -27.97
C ARG A 11 -7.96 6.68 -29.39
N THR A 12 -8.39 7.93 -29.59
CA THR A 12 -8.76 8.45 -30.91
C THR A 12 -7.59 8.34 -31.88
N THR A 13 -7.81 7.71 -33.03
CA THR A 13 -6.75 7.49 -34.01
C THR A 13 -6.49 8.74 -34.85
N ARG A 14 -5.32 8.77 -35.50
CA ARG A 14 -5.02 9.80 -36.51
C ARG A 14 -6.01 9.80 -37.67
N GLY A 15 -6.60 8.64 -37.99
CA GLY A 15 -7.62 8.54 -39.04
C GLY A 15 -8.93 9.21 -38.60
N ASP A 16 -9.35 8.94 -37.37
CA ASP A 16 -10.57 9.53 -36.79
C ASP A 16 -10.47 11.06 -36.76
N LEU A 17 -9.31 11.60 -36.33
CA LEU A 17 -9.07 13.04 -36.30
C LEU A 17 -9.11 13.70 -37.69
N VAL A 18 -8.60 13.01 -38.72
CA VAL A 18 -8.68 13.49 -40.11
C VAL A 18 -10.14 13.51 -40.57
N ASN A 19 -10.89 12.45 -40.29
CA ASN A 19 -12.29 12.33 -40.68
C ASN A 19 -13.17 13.38 -39.97
N ASP A 20 -12.95 13.61 -38.68
CA ASP A 20 -13.71 14.59 -37.89
C ASP A 20 -13.46 16.02 -38.36
N LEU A 21 -12.20 16.36 -38.68
CA LEU A 21 -11.87 17.67 -39.25
C LEU A 21 -12.43 17.83 -40.65
N GLN A 22 -12.40 16.77 -41.47
CA GLN A 22 -12.97 16.79 -42.81
C GLN A 22 -14.49 17.00 -42.76
N ARG A 23 -15.20 16.39 -41.81
CA ARG A 23 -16.63 16.66 -41.55
C ARG A 23 -16.88 18.10 -41.12
N ALA A 24 -15.95 18.70 -40.39
CA ALA A 24 -15.99 20.11 -39.99
C ALA A 24 -15.49 21.07 -41.10
N GLY A 25 -15.36 20.60 -42.36
CA GLY A 25 -14.95 21.41 -43.51
C GLY A 25 -13.44 21.66 -43.62
N THR A 26 -12.63 21.07 -42.74
CA THR A 26 -11.17 21.26 -42.72
C THR A 26 -10.44 20.01 -43.23
N LYS A 27 -9.81 20.10 -44.40
CA LYS A 27 -9.05 18.97 -44.97
C LYS A 27 -7.61 18.97 -44.45
N VAL A 28 -7.23 17.94 -43.70
CA VAL A 28 -5.86 17.78 -43.16
C VAL A 28 -5.30 16.40 -43.44
N THR A 29 -3.97 16.26 -43.39
CA THR A 29 -3.30 14.97 -43.55
C THR A 29 -2.95 14.35 -42.20
N LYS A 30 -2.75 13.03 -42.16
CA LYS A 30 -2.26 12.32 -40.96
C LYS A 30 -0.90 12.84 -40.47
N ALA A 31 -0.05 13.35 -41.38
CA ALA A 31 1.24 13.95 -41.04
C ALA A 31 1.05 15.28 -40.29
N THR A 32 0.13 16.13 -40.77
CA THR A 32 -0.25 17.38 -40.11
C THR A 32 -0.77 17.11 -38.69
N ILE A 33 -1.64 16.11 -38.52
CA ILE A 33 -2.11 15.68 -37.18
C ILE A 33 -0.95 15.24 -36.28
N SER A 34 -0.04 14.42 -36.80
CA SER A 34 1.10 13.90 -36.03
C SER A 34 2.04 15.02 -35.57
N ASN A 35 2.34 15.98 -36.44
CA ASN A 35 3.19 17.13 -36.11
C ASN A 35 2.53 18.06 -35.09
N THR A 36 1.21 18.28 -35.21
CA THR A 36 0.47 19.09 -34.24
C THR A 36 0.40 18.43 -32.86
N LEU A 37 0.19 17.11 -32.78
CA LEU A 37 0.23 16.39 -31.50
C LEU A 37 1.63 16.40 -30.87
N ARG A 38 2.70 16.20 -31.66
CA ARG A 38 4.09 16.26 -31.15
C ARG A 38 4.48 17.64 -30.64
N ARG A 39 4.06 18.72 -31.32
CA ARG A 39 4.27 20.11 -30.85
C ARG A 39 3.64 20.39 -29.49
N GLN A 40 2.68 19.55 -29.09
CA GLN A 40 1.95 19.63 -27.82
C GLN A 40 2.45 18.58 -26.82
N GLY A 41 3.64 17.98 -27.06
CA GLY A 41 4.24 16.96 -26.18
C GLY A 41 3.57 15.58 -26.25
N LEU A 42 2.56 15.38 -27.09
CA LEU A 42 1.83 14.12 -27.17
C LEU A 42 2.51 13.15 -28.14
N LYS A 43 2.85 11.96 -27.63
CA LYS A 43 3.44 10.86 -28.40
C LYS A 43 2.52 9.65 -28.45
N SER A 44 2.48 8.99 -29.60
CA SER A 44 1.77 7.71 -29.75
C SER A 44 2.56 6.62 -29.02
N CYS A 45 1.97 6.05 -27.97
CA CYS A 45 2.54 4.94 -27.21
C CYS A 45 1.56 3.76 -27.16
N SER A 46 2.08 2.55 -26.97
CA SER A 46 1.25 1.40 -26.67
C SER A 46 0.57 1.60 -25.32
N ALA A 47 -0.75 1.42 -25.27
CA ALA A 47 -1.49 1.48 -24.00
C ALA A 47 -1.00 0.39 -23.05
N ARG A 48 -0.74 0.75 -21.79
CA ARG A 48 -0.35 -0.20 -20.75
C ARG A 48 -1.53 -1.15 -20.50
N ARG A 49 -1.29 -2.46 -20.58
CA ARG A 49 -2.28 -3.46 -20.17
C ARG A 49 -2.28 -3.52 -18.65
N VAL A 50 -3.43 -3.27 -18.05
CA VAL A 50 -3.65 -3.36 -16.60
C VAL A 50 -4.85 -4.27 -16.34
N PRO A 51 -4.87 -5.01 -15.22
CA PRO A 51 -6.05 -5.78 -14.82
C PRO A 51 -7.28 -4.86 -14.69
N LEU A 52 -8.45 -5.37 -15.07
CA LEU A 52 -9.70 -4.64 -14.88
C LEU A 52 -10.12 -4.73 -13.41
N LEU A 53 -9.83 -3.69 -12.64
CA LEU A 53 -10.13 -3.64 -11.21
C LEU A 53 -11.59 -3.22 -10.97
N LYS A 54 -12.31 -4.00 -10.17
CA LYS A 54 -13.60 -3.60 -9.57
C LYS A 54 -13.36 -2.56 -8.46
N PRO A 55 -14.33 -1.70 -8.13
CA PRO A 55 -14.21 -0.70 -7.05
C PRO A 55 -13.80 -1.30 -5.69
N VAL A 56 -14.24 -2.52 -5.39
CA VAL A 56 -13.81 -3.25 -4.17
C VAL A 56 -12.31 -3.53 -4.15
N HIS A 57 -11.71 -3.89 -5.29
CA HIS A 57 -10.28 -4.14 -5.40
C HIS A 57 -9.50 -2.83 -5.25
N VAL A 58 -10.00 -1.73 -5.82
CA VAL A 58 -9.37 -0.40 -5.67
C VAL A 58 -9.33 0.02 -4.20
N ARG A 59 -10.45 -0.11 -3.48
CA ARG A 59 -10.51 0.23 -2.03
C ARG A 59 -9.56 -0.63 -1.20
N ALA A 60 -9.53 -1.94 -1.43
CA ALA A 60 -8.63 -2.85 -0.71
C ALA A 60 -7.15 -2.53 -0.96
N ARG A 61 -6.79 -2.24 -2.22
CA ARG A 61 -5.43 -1.84 -2.60
C ARG A 61 -5.02 -0.51 -1.96
N LEU A 62 -5.90 0.48 -1.96
CA LEU A 62 -5.64 1.79 -1.36
C LEU A 62 -5.49 1.68 0.16
N LYS A 63 -6.33 0.87 0.81
CA LYS A 63 -6.21 0.55 2.23
C LYS A 63 -4.84 -0.06 2.54
N PHE A 64 -4.47 -1.13 1.85
CA PHE A 64 -3.18 -1.80 2.01
C PHE A 64 -2.00 -0.82 1.84
N ALA A 65 -2.01 -0.04 0.75
CA ALA A 65 -0.94 0.91 0.47
C ALA A 65 -0.83 2.02 1.51
N ARG A 66 -1.94 2.47 2.10
CA ARG A 66 -1.95 3.49 3.17
C ARG A 66 -1.44 2.92 4.49
N GLU A 67 -1.87 1.71 4.84
CA GLU A 67 -1.49 1.06 6.10
C GLU A 67 0.00 0.75 6.16
N HIS A 68 0.63 0.46 5.02
CA HIS A 68 2.04 0.09 4.96
C HIS A 68 2.93 1.19 4.32
N LEU A 69 2.42 2.43 4.21
CA LEU A 69 3.14 3.53 3.58
C LEU A 69 4.37 3.96 4.39
N ASP A 70 4.21 3.97 5.71
CA ASP A 70 5.21 4.41 6.68
C ASP A 70 5.95 3.24 7.34
N ASP A 71 5.73 2.01 6.85
CA ASP A 71 6.40 0.81 7.36
C ASP A 71 7.92 0.92 7.13
N PRO A 72 8.74 0.62 8.15
CA PRO A 72 10.19 0.71 8.04
C PRO A 72 10.75 -0.32 7.05
N GLU A 73 11.90 0.00 6.44
CA GLU A 73 12.54 -0.88 5.45
C GLU A 73 12.85 -2.27 6.03
N GLU A 74 13.21 -2.33 7.32
CA GLU A 74 13.52 -3.57 8.03
C GLU A 74 12.34 -4.55 8.10
N ASP A 75 11.10 -4.05 8.09
CA ASP A 75 9.91 -4.90 8.08
C ASP A 75 9.75 -5.57 6.71
N TRP A 76 9.96 -4.81 5.63
CA TRP A 76 9.95 -5.32 4.26
C TRP A 76 11.11 -6.27 3.95
N GLU A 77 12.29 -6.03 4.53
CA GLU A 77 13.43 -6.95 4.46
C GLU A 77 13.12 -8.32 5.11
N ASN A 78 12.18 -8.34 6.05
CA ASN A 78 11.77 -9.53 6.78
C ASN A 78 10.53 -10.22 6.18
N VAL A 79 10.14 -9.84 4.95
CA VAL A 79 9.08 -10.51 4.18
C VAL A 79 9.66 -11.55 3.24
N ILE A 80 9.04 -12.73 3.18
CA ILE A 80 9.24 -13.72 2.12
C ILE A 80 8.07 -13.64 1.16
N TRP A 81 8.36 -13.15 -0.05
CA TRP A 81 7.43 -13.08 -1.17
C TRP A 81 7.39 -14.41 -1.90
N SER A 82 6.21 -14.82 -2.36
CA SER A 82 6.06 -16.05 -3.15
C SER A 82 5.01 -15.91 -4.23
N ASP A 83 5.17 -16.67 -5.30
CA ASP A 83 4.23 -16.72 -6.41
C ASP A 83 4.50 -17.91 -7.35
N GLU A 84 3.58 -18.16 -8.27
CA GLU A 84 3.72 -19.11 -9.36
C GLU A 84 3.85 -18.41 -10.73
N THR A 85 4.84 -18.79 -11.54
CA THR A 85 4.94 -18.34 -12.94
C THR A 85 4.95 -19.50 -13.92
N LYS A 86 4.32 -19.26 -15.08
CA LYS A 86 4.49 -20.10 -16.27
C LYS A 86 5.61 -19.57 -17.16
N ILE A 87 6.50 -20.45 -17.60
CA ILE A 87 7.54 -20.15 -18.61
C ILE A 87 7.34 -21.08 -19.81
N GLU A 88 7.22 -20.49 -21.00
CA GLU A 88 6.97 -21.19 -22.25
C GLU A 88 8.30 -21.50 -22.95
N LEU A 89 8.46 -22.72 -23.48
CA LEU A 89 9.69 -23.12 -24.20
C LEU A 89 9.88 -22.27 -25.47
N PHE A 90 8.80 -22.09 -26.22
CA PHE A 90 8.74 -21.21 -27.40
C PHE A 90 7.78 -20.04 -27.14
N GLY A 91 8.07 -19.27 -26.09
CA GLY A 91 7.26 -18.12 -25.70
C GLY A 91 7.28 -17.01 -26.75
N LYS A 92 6.12 -16.42 -27.04
CA LYS A 92 5.96 -15.23 -27.90
C LYS A 92 6.47 -13.95 -27.21
N ASN A 93 7.68 -13.94 -26.65
CA ASN A 93 8.17 -12.82 -25.84
C ASN A 93 9.19 -11.93 -26.52
N SER A 94 9.34 -12.03 -27.83
CA SER A 94 9.82 -10.89 -28.61
C SER A 94 9.10 -10.87 -29.95
N THR A 95 8.42 -9.77 -30.25
CA THR A 95 8.38 -9.31 -31.63
C THR A 95 9.83 -9.11 -32.05
N CYS A 96 10.47 -10.16 -32.58
CA CYS A 96 11.82 -10.04 -33.13
C CYS A 96 11.69 -9.21 -34.40
N ARG A 97 12.29 -8.02 -34.39
CA ARG A 97 12.37 -7.18 -35.59
C ARG A 97 13.48 -7.76 -36.45
N VAL A 98 13.11 -8.25 -37.62
CA VAL A 98 14.05 -8.74 -38.63
C VAL A 98 14.26 -7.65 -39.67
N TRP A 99 15.52 -7.32 -39.95
CA TRP A 99 15.90 -6.53 -41.12
C TRP A 99 15.96 -7.46 -42.33
N ARG A 100 15.11 -7.27 -43.34
CA ARG A 100 15.06 -8.12 -44.54
C ARG A 100 14.87 -7.31 -45.81
N ARG A 101 15.38 -7.81 -46.93
CA ARG A 101 15.11 -7.27 -48.27
C ARG A 101 13.65 -7.56 -48.68
N LYS A 102 13.12 -6.78 -49.63
CA LYS A 102 11.79 -7.01 -50.22
C LYS A 102 11.71 -8.46 -50.75
N ASN A 103 10.60 -9.15 -50.50
CA ASN A 103 10.34 -10.55 -50.86
C ASN A 103 11.18 -11.64 -50.15
N ALA A 104 12.02 -11.31 -49.17
CA ALA A 104 12.79 -12.31 -48.40
C ALA A 104 12.03 -12.86 -47.19
N GLU A 105 10.69 -12.84 -47.22
CA GLU A 105 9.88 -12.99 -46.02
C GLU A 105 9.75 -14.41 -45.47
N LEU A 106 9.83 -15.40 -46.35
CA LEU A 106 9.74 -16.83 -46.00
C LEU A 106 11.12 -17.46 -45.76
N HIS A 107 12.21 -16.70 -45.90
CA HIS A 107 13.55 -17.23 -45.68
C HIS A 107 13.69 -17.69 -44.21
N PRO A 108 14.22 -18.89 -43.90
CA PRO A 108 14.29 -19.41 -42.53
C PRO A 108 14.98 -18.49 -41.52
N LYS A 109 15.99 -17.72 -41.97
CA LYS A 109 16.65 -16.69 -41.13
C LYS A 109 15.78 -15.47 -40.79
N ASN A 110 14.67 -15.29 -41.52
CA ASN A 110 13.74 -14.16 -41.39
C ASN A 110 12.38 -14.58 -40.83
N THR A 111 12.21 -15.86 -40.50
CA THR A 111 11.01 -16.43 -39.90
C THR A 111 11.34 -16.93 -38.50
N ILE A 112 10.36 -16.88 -37.60
CA ILE A 112 10.46 -17.52 -36.30
C ILE A 112 9.70 -18.85 -36.44
N PRO A 113 10.35 -20.01 -36.30
CA PRO A 113 9.68 -21.29 -36.33
C PRO A 113 8.54 -21.32 -35.30
N THR A 114 7.35 -21.71 -35.73
CA THR A 114 6.20 -21.91 -34.83
C THR A 114 5.86 -23.39 -34.81
N VAL A 115 5.66 -23.95 -33.62
CA VAL A 115 5.23 -25.34 -33.47
C VAL A 115 3.72 -25.41 -33.37
N LYS A 116 3.09 -26.33 -34.12
CA LYS A 116 1.62 -26.53 -34.11
C LYS A 116 1.08 -26.85 -32.70
N HIS A 117 1.90 -27.43 -31.83
CA HIS A 117 1.54 -27.84 -30.47
C HIS A 117 2.53 -27.24 -29.45
N GLY A 118 2.50 -25.92 -29.30
CA GLY A 118 2.79 -25.21 -28.05
C GLY A 118 4.13 -25.41 -27.32
N GLY A 119 5.14 -26.10 -27.86
CA GLY A 119 6.51 -26.21 -27.30
C GLY A 119 6.64 -26.85 -25.92
N GLY A 120 5.53 -27.03 -25.21
CA GLY A 120 5.51 -27.21 -23.77
C GLY A 120 5.77 -25.91 -23.00
N ASN A 121 5.35 -25.94 -21.74
CA ASN A 121 5.65 -24.91 -20.75
C ASN A 121 5.96 -25.62 -19.42
N ILE A 122 6.61 -24.89 -18.53
CA ILE A 122 6.76 -25.30 -17.13
C ILE A 122 6.05 -24.31 -16.24
N MET A 123 5.43 -24.82 -15.17
CA MET A 123 4.95 -24.03 -14.06
C MET A 123 6.00 -24.10 -12.95
N LEU A 124 6.39 -22.94 -12.44
CA LEU A 124 7.37 -22.80 -11.37
C LEU A 124 6.70 -22.14 -10.18
N TRP A 125 6.96 -22.64 -8.98
CA TRP A 125 6.72 -21.91 -7.73
C TRP A 125 8.08 -21.43 -7.21
N GLY A 126 8.16 -20.18 -6.78
CA GLY A 126 9.36 -19.66 -6.14
C GLY A 126 9.02 -18.70 -5.02
N CYS A 127 10.05 -18.43 -4.21
CA CYS A 127 9.98 -17.42 -3.17
C CYS A 127 11.29 -16.65 -3.09
N PHE A 128 11.26 -15.44 -2.57
CA PHE A 128 12.46 -14.63 -2.34
C PHE A 128 12.24 -13.63 -1.20
N SER A 129 13.33 -13.01 -0.74
CA SER A 129 13.30 -11.89 0.21
C SER A 129 14.28 -10.81 -0.27
N ALA A 130 14.37 -9.68 0.44
CA ALA A 130 15.41 -8.68 0.20
C ALA A 130 16.84 -9.26 0.24
N LYS A 131 17.04 -10.38 0.94
CA LYS A 131 18.32 -11.08 1.05
C LYS A 131 18.66 -11.96 -0.16
N GLY A 132 17.75 -12.10 -1.10
CA GLY A 132 17.94 -12.85 -2.35
C GLY A 132 16.92 -13.95 -2.61
N PRO A 133 17.15 -14.74 -3.67
CA PRO A 133 16.26 -15.80 -4.11
C PRO A 133 16.20 -16.95 -3.09
N GLY A 134 14.98 -17.40 -2.80
CA GLY A 134 14.71 -18.65 -2.10
C GLY A 134 14.72 -19.83 -3.06
N ARG A 135 14.03 -20.91 -2.69
CA ARG A 135 13.95 -22.12 -3.53
C ARG A 135 12.99 -21.91 -4.69
N LEU A 136 13.35 -22.47 -5.84
CA LEU A 136 12.52 -22.55 -7.04
C LEU A 136 12.19 -24.02 -7.31
N ILE A 137 10.91 -24.34 -7.53
CA ILE A 137 10.46 -25.71 -7.77
C ILE A 137 9.52 -25.79 -8.97
N ARG A 138 9.68 -26.83 -9.78
CA ARG A 138 8.76 -27.15 -10.87
C ARG A 138 7.51 -27.84 -10.33
N VAL A 139 6.36 -27.31 -10.71
CA VAL A 139 5.05 -27.89 -10.43
C VAL A 139 4.61 -28.67 -11.68
N LYS A 140 4.64 -30.01 -11.59
CA LYS A 140 4.38 -30.88 -12.75
C LYS A 140 2.90 -30.96 -13.13
N GLU A 141 2.02 -30.77 -12.16
CA GLU A 141 0.57 -30.93 -12.33
C GLU A 141 -0.18 -29.67 -11.89
N ARG A 142 -1.49 -29.62 -12.12
CA ARG A 142 -2.32 -28.54 -11.61
C ARG A 142 -2.29 -28.55 -10.08
N MET A 143 -1.69 -27.51 -9.50
CA MET A 143 -1.53 -27.41 -8.06
C MET A 143 -2.88 -27.40 -7.34
N ASN A 144 -3.06 -28.34 -6.41
CA ASN A 144 -4.21 -28.38 -5.50
C ASN A 144 -3.81 -27.92 -4.09
N VAL A 145 -4.80 -27.84 -3.20
CA VAL A 145 -4.64 -27.38 -1.81
C VAL A 145 -3.62 -28.24 -1.02
N ALA A 146 -3.61 -29.56 -1.24
CA ALA A 146 -2.69 -30.46 -0.54
C ALA A 146 -1.25 -30.29 -1.03
N MET A 147 -1.07 -30.26 -2.36
CA MET A 147 0.24 -30.03 -2.99
C MET A 147 0.81 -28.67 -2.60
N TYR A 148 -0.01 -27.62 -2.53
CA TYR A 148 0.44 -26.30 -2.09
C TYR A 148 1.02 -26.33 -0.68
N ARG A 149 0.32 -26.95 0.29
CA ARG A 149 0.83 -27.12 1.66
C ARG A 149 2.12 -27.92 1.71
N GLU A 150 2.24 -28.95 0.86
CA GLU A 150 3.46 -29.74 0.74
C GLU A 150 4.63 -28.90 0.19
N ILE A 151 4.39 -28.09 -0.84
CA ILE A 151 5.37 -27.15 -1.41
C ILE A 151 5.85 -26.17 -0.33
N LEU A 152 4.93 -25.56 0.41
CA LEU A 152 5.29 -24.67 1.52
C LEU A 152 6.12 -25.39 2.59
N SER A 153 5.69 -26.60 2.99
CA SER A 153 6.39 -27.37 4.01
C SER A 153 7.81 -27.75 3.58
N LYS A 154 8.01 -28.15 2.32
CA LYS A 154 9.28 -28.64 1.80
C LYS A 154 10.23 -27.52 1.36
N ASN A 155 9.71 -26.34 1.02
CA ASN A 155 10.50 -25.29 0.38
C ASN A 155 10.56 -23.99 1.17
N LEU A 156 9.44 -23.50 1.71
CA LEU A 156 9.40 -22.19 2.37
C LEU A 156 10.29 -22.14 3.62
N LEU A 157 10.19 -23.15 4.51
CA LEU A 157 10.99 -23.20 5.73
C LEU A 157 12.50 -23.33 5.44
N PRO A 158 12.94 -24.25 4.55
CA PRO A 158 14.34 -24.27 4.12
C PRO A 158 14.81 -22.96 3.49
N SER A 159 13.97 -22.28 2.70
CA SER A 159 14.31 -20.98 2.12
C SER A 159 14.49 -19.90 3.19
N ALA A 160 13.59 -19.82 4.17
CA ALA A 160 13.72 -18.88 5.29
C ALA A 160 15.03 -19.09 6.08
N ARG A 161 15.43 -20.35 6.28
CA ARG A 161 16.70 -20.71 6.94
C ARG A 161 17.91 -20.34 6.09
N ALA A 162 17.90 -20.67 4.80
CA ALA A 162 18.98 -20.36 3.88
C ALA A 162 19.22 -18.85 3.75
N LEU A 163 18.12 -18.07 3.71
CA LEU A 163 18.15 -16.61 3.67
C LEU A 163 18.47 -15.97 5.03
N LYS A 164 18.64 -16.76 6.11
CA LYS A 164 18.89 -16.27 7.47
C LYS A 164 17.86 -15.22 7.90
N MET A 165 16.57 -15.49 7.70
CA MET A 165 15.49 -14.57 8.07
C MET A 165 15.43 -14.32 9.58
N LYS A 166 15.07 -13.10 9.99
CA LYS A 166 14.96 -12.75 11.42
C LYS A 166 13.74 -13.46 12.01
N ARG A 167 13.69 -13.56 13.35
CA ARG A 167 12.48 -14.08 14.03
C ARG A 167 11.27 -13.21 13.67
N GLY A 168 10.11 -13.84 13.54
CA GLY A 168 8.87 -13.14 13.21
C GLY A 168 8.75 -12.66 11.77
N TRP A 169 9.54 -13.22 10.84
CA TRP A 169 9.38 -12.99 9.40
C TRP A 169 7.95 -13.26 8.92
N VAL A 170 7.56 -12.52 7.89
CA VAL A 170 6.19 -12.53 7.36
C VAL A 170 6.18 -13.23 6.00
N PHE A 171 5.18 -14.06 5.77
CA PHE A 171 4.96 -14.76 4.52
C PHE A 171 3.93 -14.03 3.67
N GLN A 172 4.27 -13.75 2.41
CA GLN A 172 3.33 -13.22 1.44
C GLN A 172 2.98 -14.29 0.38
N HIS A 173 1.68 -14.42 0.13
CA HIS A 173 1.10 -15.16 -0.99
C HIS A 173 -0.16 -14.45 -1.48
N ASP A 174 -0.62 -14.76 -2.70
CA ASP A 174 -1.83 -14.17 -3.23
C ASP A 174 -3.11 -14.81 -2.65
N ASN A 175 -4.27 -14.25 -3.04
CA ASN A 175 -5.57 -14.72 -2.58
C ASN A 175 -6.19 -15.82 -3.48
N ASP A 176 -5.38 -16.62 -4.17
CA ASP A 176 -5.91 -17.77 -4.92
C ASP A 176 -6.78 -18.65 -4.01
N PRO A 177 -7.91 -19.20 -4.49
CA PRO A 177 -8.74 -20.14 -3.74
C PRO A 177 -7.94 -21.25 -3.01
N LYS A 178 -6.83 -21.73 -3.58
CA LYS A 178 -5.99 -22.77 -2.95
C LYS A 178 -5.21 -22.26 -1.73
N HIS A 179 -4.85 -20.97 -1.73
CA HIS A 179 -4.14 -20.30 -0.65
C HIS A 179 -5.09 -19.91 0.48
N THR A 180 -6.30 -19.49 0.12
CA THR A 180 -7.34 -19.03 1.05
C THR A 180 -8.25 -20.16 1.57
N ALA A 181 -8.10 -21.38 1.06
CA ALA A 181 -8.81 -22.56 1.53
C ALA A 181 -8.65 -22.76 3.04
N ARG A 182 -9.74 -23.20 3.71
CA ARG A 182 -9.75 -23.44 5.17
C ARG A 182 -8.59 -24.31 5.63
N ALA A 183 -8.33 -25.40 4.91
CA ALA A 183 -7.26 -26.34 5.22
C ALA A 183 -5.84 -25.73 5.11
N THR A 184 -5.64 -24.73 4.26
CA THR A 184 -4.37 -23.99 4.12
C THR A 184 -4.23 -22.98 5.26
N LYS A 185 -5.28 -22.19 5.55
CA LYS A 185 -5.29 -21.22 6.66
C LYS A 185 -5.04 -21.89 8.01
N GLU A 186 -5.70 -23.02 8.27
CA GLU A 186 -5.50 -23.80 9.50
C GLU A 186 -4.07 -24.34 9.61
N TRP A 187 -3.51 -24.83 8.49
CA TRP A 187 -2.14 -25.32 8.45
C TRP A 187 -1.12 -24.20 8.72
N LEU A 188 -1.30 -23.02 8.10
CA LEU A 188 -0.45 -21.85 8.33
C LEU A 188 -0.49 -21.41 9.79
N ARG A 189 -1.69 -21.37 10.39
CA ARG A 189 -1.88 -21.08 11.82
C ARG A 189 -1.17 -22.11 12.71
N LYS A 190 -1.32 -23.41 12.43
CA LYS A 190 -0.68 -24.49 13.19
C LYS A 190 0.85 -24.44 13.10
N LYS A 191 1.39 -23.93 12.00
CA LYS A 191 2.83 -23.72 11.80
C LYS A 191 3.33 -22.36 12.30
N HIS A 192 2.45 -21.53 12.88
CA HIS A 192 2.76 -20.20 13.39
C HIS A 192 3.36 -19.24 12.33
N PHE A 193 2.93 -19.36 11.07
CA PHE A 193 3.31 -18.38 10.05
C PHE A 193 2.50 -17.10 10.23
N LYS A 194 3.20 -15.96 10.23
CA LYS A 194 2.58 -14.64 10.03
C LYS A 194 2.36 -14.46 8.54
N VAL A 195 1.13 -14.20 8.12
CA VAL A 195 0.76 -14.02 6.71
C VAL A 195 0.45 -12.55 6.48
N LEU A 196 1.03 -11.95 5.45
CA LEU A 196 0.77 -10.57 5.06
C LEU A 196 -0.66 -10.46 4.49
N GLU A 197 -1.44 -9.47 4.94
CA GLU A 197 -2.73 -9.17 4.31
C GLU A 197 -2.48 -8.72 2.87
N TRP A 198 -3.15 -9.34 1.89
CA TRP A 198 -2.89 -9.07 0.48
C TRP A 198 -4.15 -8.60 -0.25
N PRO A 199 -4.11 -7.49 -1.00
CA PRO A 199 -5.23 -7.08 -1.84
C PRO A 199 -5.29 -7.92 -3.13
N SER A 200 -6.46 -8.48 -3.45
CA SER A 200 -6.65 -9.28 -4.67
C SER A 200 -6.34 -8.50 -5.96
N GLN A 201 -5.89 -9.22 -7.00
CA GLN A 201 -5.50 -8.66 -8.31
C GLN A 201 -4.41 -7.58 -8.22
N SER A 202 -3.38 -7.84 -7.41
CA SER A 202 -2.29 -6.89 -7.19
C SER A 202 -0.90 -7.43 -7.52
N PRO A 203 -0.68 -7.96 -8.75
CA PRO A 203 0.64 -8.45 -9.13
C PRO A 203 1.69 -7.32 -9.12
N ASP A 204 1.28 -6.08 -9.40
CA ASP A 204 2.15 -4.92 -9.38
C ASP A 204 2.68 -4.55 -7.99
N LEU A 205 2.03 -5.02 -6.92
CA LEU A 205 2.52 -4.85 -5.55
C LEU A 205 3.47 -5.99 -5.15
N ASN A 206 3.49 -7.12 -5.87
CA ASN A 206 4.34 -8.26 -5.55
C ASN A 206 5.68 -8.13 -6.29
N PRO A 207 6.80 -7.84 -5.60
CA PRO A 207 8.08 -7.64 -6.25
C PRO A 207 8.65 -8.90 -6.92
N ILE A 208 8.10 -10.09 -6.64
CA ILE A 208 8.54 -11.33 -7.32
C ILE A 208 8.25 -11.29 -8.83
N GLU A 209 7.26 -10.51 -9.26
CA GLU A 209 6.96 -10.32 -10.69
C GLU A 209 8.13 -9.69 -11.45
N ASN A 210 8.92 -8.85 -10.77
CA ASN A 210 10.15 -8.28 -11.33
C ASN A 210 11.22 -9.38 -11.52
N LEU A 211 11.35 -10.29 -10.55
CA LEU A 211 12.26 -11.44 -10.65
C LEU A 211 11.82 -12.41 -11.75
N TRP A 212 10.52 -12.65 -11.90
CA TRP A 212 9.99 -13.46 -13.00
C TRP A 212 10.29 -12.85 -14.36
N ARG A 213 10.18 -11.54 -14.49
CA ARG A 213 10.55 -10.85 -15.72
C ARG A 213 12.04 -11.04 -16.04
N GLU A 214 12.92 -10.83 -15.07
CA GLU A 214 14.37 -11.00 -15.27
C GLU A 214 14.72 -12.44 -15.61
N LEU A 215 14.18 -13.42 -14.87
CA LEU A 215 14.37 -14.84 -15.15
C LEU A 215 13.97 -15.18 -16.59
N LYS A 216 12.79 -14.72 -17.04
CA LYS A 216 12.31 -14.94 -18.41
C LYS A 216 13.25 -14.32 -19.46
N ILE A 217 13.85 -13.16 -19.19
CA ILE A 217 14.83 -12.53 -20.08
C ILE A 217 16.09 -13.40 -20.19
N ARG A 218 16.67 -13.81 -19.06
CA ARG A 218 17.89 -14.64 -19.02
C ARG A 218 17.68 -16.01 -19.66
N VAL A 219 16.55 -16.66 -19.36
CA VAL A 219 16.16 -17.95 -19.97
C VAL A 219 16.02 -17.80 -21.49
N ALA A 220 15.37 -16.73 -21.96
CA ALA A 220 15.21 -16.49 -23.40
C ALA A 220 16.55 -16.28 -24.12
N GLN A 221 17.53 -15.64 -23.48
CA GLN A 221 18.87 -15.45 -24.04
C GLN A 221 19.60 -16.78 -24.24
N ARG A 222 19.36 -17.78 -23.38
CA ARG A 222 19.97 -19.11 -23.48
C ARG A 222 19.30 -20.06 -24.47
N GLN A 223 18.12 -19.70 -25.00
CA GLN A 223 17.39 -20.45 -26.04
C GLN A 223 17.27 -21.96 -25.73
N PRO A 224 16.56 -22.35 -24.65
CA PRO A 224 16.33 -23.76 -24.33
C PRO A 224 15.63 -24.50 -25.47
N GLN A 225 16.09 -25.72 -25.76
CA GLN A 225 15.60 -26.53 -26.88
C GLN A 225 14.54 -27.57 -26.48
N ASN A 226 14.44 -27.91 -25.20
CA ASN A 226 13.48 -28.86 -24.66
C ASN A 226 13.11 -28.51 -23.21
N ILE A 227 12.09 -29.18 -22.67
CA ILE A 227 11.54 -28.88 -21.34
C ILE A 227 12.53 -29.18 -20.20
N THR A 228 13.37 -30.21 -20.34
CA THR A 228 14.39 -30.54 -19.34
C THR A 228 15.45 -29.44 -19.28
N ALA A 229 15.98 -29.04 -20.44
CA ALA A 229 16.92 -27.93 -20.54
C ALA A 229 16.31 -26.61 -20.05
N LEU A 230 15.01 -26.37 -20.33
CA LEU A 230 14.30 -25.20 -19.83
C LEU A 230 14.25 -25.18 -18.29
N GLU A 231 13.94 -26.30 -17.66
CA GLU A 231 13.91 -26.43 -16.20
C GLU A 231 15.29 -26.20 -15.59
N GLU A 232 16.32 -26.86 -16.11
CA GLU A 232 17.71 -26.71 -15.64
C GLU A 232 18.19 -25.26 -15.77
N ILE A 233 17.99 -24.63 -16.92
CA ILE A 233 18.35 -23.23 -17.15
C ILE A 233 17.59 -22.30 -16.19
N CYS A 234 16.30 -22.56 -15.93
CA CYS A 234 15.55 -21.75 -14.96
C CYS A 234 16.15 -21.85 -13.55
N MET A 235 16.53 -23.06 -13.11
CA MET A 235 17.15 -23.25 -11.80
C MET A 235 18.52 -22.58 -11.71
N GLU A 236 19.36 -22.72 -12.75
CA GLU A 236 20.67 -22.08 -12.82
C GLU A 236 20.58 -20.56 -12.80
N GLU A 237 19.72 -19.97 -13.64
CA GLU A 237 19.60 -18.52 -13.74
C GLU A 237 18.94 -17.91 -12.50
N TRP A 238 18.00 -18.63 -11.87
CA TRP A 238 17.41 -18.21 -10.60
C TRP A 238 18.44 -18.12 -9.47
N ALA A 239 19.35 -19.09 -9.37
CA ALA A 239 20.43 -19.08 -8.39
C ALA A 239 21.44 -17.94 -8.61
N LYS A 240 21.55 -17.43 -9.84
CA LYS A 240 22.41 -16.29 -10.22
C LYS A 240 21.75 -14.93 -10.05
N LEU A 241 20.47 -14.86 -9.66
CA LEU A 241 19.81 -13.57 -9.44
C LEU A 241 20.42 -12.90 -8.20
N PRO A 242 21.00 -11.70 -8.34
CA PRO A 242 21.63 -11.03 -7.22
C PRO A 242 20.56 -10.54 -6.24
N ALA A 243 20.91 -10.49 -4.95
CA ALA A 243 20.05 -9.91 -3.92
C ALA A 243 19.71 -8.44 -4.21
N THR A 244 20.57 -7.73 -4.93
CA THR A 244 20.34 -6.35 -5.40
C THR A 244 19.31 -6.23 -6.53
N LEU A 245 18.87 -7.33 -7.15
CA LEU A 245 17.72 -7.32 -8.07
C LEU A 245 16.39 -7.50 -7.30
N ALA A 246 16.46 -8.05 -6.09
CA ALA A 246 15.33 -8.24 -5.18
C ALA A 246 14.95 -6.96 -4.41
N VAL A 247 15.91 -6.04 -4.26
CA VAL A 247 15.69 -4.66 -3.82
C VAL A 247 15.81 -3.81 -5.07
N CYS A 248 14.73 -3.22 -5.58
CA CYS A 248 14.81 -2.40 -6.79
C CYS A 248 15.99 -1.41 -6.73
N ASP A 249 17.00 -1.60 -7.59
CA ASP A 249 18.08 -0.65 -7.80
C ASP A 249 17.55 0.57 -8.60
N GLY A 250 16.77 1.35 -7.88
CA GLY A 250 15.91 2.39 -8.41
C GLY A 250 14.92 2.80 -7.34
N ARG A 251 15.43 3.18 -6.16
CA ARG A 251 14.64 3.93 -5.19
C ARG A 251 14.21 5.24 -5.86
N VAL A 252 13.03 5.26 -6.46
CA VAL A 252 12.33 6.53 -6.66
C VAL A 252 11.78 6.91 -5.30
N PHE A 253 12.59 7.64 -4.53
CA PHE A 253 12.08 8.41 -3.41
C PHE A 253 11.26 9.57 -3.99
N CYS A 254 9.98 9.32 -4.26
CA CYS A 254 9.01 10.39 -4.44
C CYS A 254 8.73 10.99 -3.07
N ARG A 255 9.53 11.97 -2.65
CA ARG A 255 9.08 12.94 -1.65
C ARG A 255 8.22 13.97 -2.37
N ARG A 256 7.14 14.43 -1.73
CA ARG A 256 6.40 15.60 -2.23
C ARG A 256 7.42 16.71 -2.44
N ARG A 257 7.48 17.26 -3.66
CA ARG A 257 8.38 18.38 -3.97
C ARG A 257 7.99 19.52 -3.04
N VAL A 258 8.98 20.13 -2.37
CA VAL A 258 8.72 21.36 -1.61
C VAL A 258 8.28 22.41 -2.63
N CYS A 259 7.13 23.01 -2.39
CA CYS A 259 6.55 23.97 -3.30
C CYS A 259 7.31 25.30 -3.20
N ASP A 260 7.86 25.74 -4.32
CA ASP A 260 8.49 27.05 -4.46
C ASP A 260 7.53 27.97 -5.21
N CYS A 261 6.73 28.70 -4.44
CA CYS A 261 5.74 29.64 -4.99
C CYS A 261 6.36 30.94 -5.53
N THR A 262 7.69 31.10 -5.45
CA THR A 262 8.40 32.24 -6.04
C THR A 262 8.83 31.98 -7.49
N ALA A 263 8.71 30.73 -7.96
CA ALA A 263 8.96 30.39 -9.34
C ALA A 263 7.96 31.10 -10.27
N PRO A 264 8.37 31.52 -11.48
CA PRO A 264 7.52 32.27 -12.40
C PRO A 264 6.32 31.49 -12.97
N ASP A 265 6.30 30.16 -12.84
CA ASP A 265 5.16 29.29 -13.21
C ASP A 265 5.16 28.00 -12.35
N PRO A 266 4.67 28.06 -11.10
CA PRO A 266 4.60 26.89 -10.24
C PRO A 266 3.53 25.92 -10.75
N ASP A 267 3.84 24.62 -10.78
CA ASP A 267 2.88 23.60 -11.17
C ASP A 267 1.74 23.51 -10.15
N LEU A 268 0.64 24.23 -10.40
CA LEU A 268 -0.52 24.30 -9.52
C LEU A 268 -1.19 22.93 -9.29
N SER A 269 -0.97 21.96 -10.18
CA SER A 269 -1.46 20.59 -9.98
C SER A 269 -0.67 19.84 -8.91
N CYS A 270 0.61 20.21 -8.72
CA CYS A 270 1.51 19.63 -7.72
C CYS A 270 1.57 20.48 -6.43
N CYS A 271 1.40 21.81 -6.57
CA CYS A 271 1.51 22.82 -5.55
C CYS A 271 0.27 23.73 -5.53
N PRO A 272 -0.91 23.20 -5.14
CA PRO A 272 -2.14 23.98 -5.06
C PRO A 272 -2.03 25.17 -4.09
N GLU A 273 -1.14 25.08 -3.09
CA GLU A 273 -0.79 26.17 -2.17
C GLU A 273 -0.17 27.41 -2.82
N CYS A 274 0.38 27.28 -4.02
CA CYS A 274 0.91 28.42 -4.78
C CYS A 274 -0.16 29.11 -5.64
N ASP A 275 -1.41 28.64 -5.63
CA ASP A 275 -2.48 29.25 -6.39
C ASP A 275 -3.02 30.51 -5.71
N THR A 276 -2.58 31.67 -6.19
CA THR A 276 -2.99 32.98 -5.68
C THR A 276 -4.28 33.51 -6.31
N ARG A 277 -4.94 32.75 -7.19
CA ARG A 277 -6.17 33.20 -7.85
C ARG A 277 -7.31 33.29 -6.85
N GLN A 278 -8.08 34.37 -6.93
CA GLN A 278 -9.25 34.59 -6.07
C GLN A 278 -10.34 33.53 -6.26
N SER A 279 -10.41 32.90 -7.45
CA SER A 279 -11.31 31.78 -7.74
C SER A 279 -10.96 30.48 -7.01
N SER A 280 -9.73 30.38 -6.50
CA SER A 280 -9.22 29.18 -5.83
C SER A 280 -9.24 29.30 -4.31
N GLN A 281 -9.76 30.41 -3.79
CA GLN A 281 -9.95 30.62 -2.35
C GLN A 281 -11.29 30.04 -1.90
N CYS A 282 -11.31 29.46 -0.71
CA CYS A 282 -12.51 28.92 -0.10
C CYS A 282 -12.99 29.82 1.02
N VAL A 283 -14.31 29.98 1.12
CA VAL A 283 -14.93 30.66 2.26
C VAL A 283 -15.15 29.62 3.37
N HIS A 284 -14.67 29.93 4.56
CA HIS A 284 -14.92 29.14 5.76
C HIS A 284 -16.43 29.05 6.03
N GLN A 285 -16.87 28.00 6.71
CA GLN A 285 -18.28 27.76 7.03
C GLN A 285 -18.91 28.84 7.93
N ASN A 286 -18.11 29.75 8.51
CA ASN A 286 -18.58 30.92 9.26
C ASN A 286 -18.97 32.11 8.35
N GLY A 287 -18.63 32.06 7.06
CA GLY A 287 -18.95 33.08 6.06
C GLY A 287 -18.00 34.28 5.97
N TYR A 288 -16.99 34.39 6.86
CA TYR A 288 -16.14 35.60 6.95
C TYR A 288 -14.65 35.33 6.79
N THR A 289 -14.20 34.10 7.05
CA THR A 289 -12.78 33.73 6.94
C THR A 289 -12.51 33.16 5.56
N LEU A 290 -11.47 33.65 4.88
CA LEU A 290 -11.02 33.14 3.58
C LEU A 290 -9.79 32.26 3.75
N TYR A 291 -9.79 31.11 3.09
CA TYR A 291 -8.68 30.17 3.05
C TYR A 291 -8.13 30.07 1.63
N HIS A 292 -6.81 30.03 1.50
CA HIS A 292 -6.15 29.76 0.24
C HIS A 292 -6.22 28.27 -0.10
N SER A 293 -6.19 27.95 -1.40
CA SER A 293 -6.07 26.57 -1.87
C SER A 293 -4.89 25.89 -1.18
N GLY A 294 -5.07 24.66 -0.68
CA GLY A 294 -4.06 23.92 0.07
C GLY A 294 -4.13 24.08 1.60
N GLU A 295 -4.71 25.17 2.11
CA GLU A 295 -4.86 25.39 3.55
C GLU A 295 -5.88 24.44 4.19
N SER A 296 -5.71 24.16 5.48
CA SER A 296 -6.57 23.26 6.24
C SER A 296 -6.93 23.86 7.59
N TRP A 297 -8.16 23.60 8.04
CA TRP A 297 -8.66 24.06 9.32
C TRP A 297 -9.52 22.98 9.97
N ILE A 298 -9.80 23.15 11.26
CA ILE A 298 -10.72 22.29 12.00
C ILE A 298 -12.02 23.07 12.20
N TYR A 299 -13.12 22.52 11.72
CA TYR A 299 -14.45 23.07 11.92
C TYR A 299 -15.39 21.95 12.35
N ASN A 300 -16.08 22.12 13.49
CA ASN A 300 -17.04 21.16 14.02
C ASN A 300 -16.51 19.70 14.05
N CYS A 301 -15.27 19.53 14.52
CA CYS A 301 -14.54 18.26 14.58
C CYS A 301 -14.39 17.51 13.24
N GLN A 302 -14.41 18.27 12.15
CA GLN A 302 -13.97 17.83 10.84
C GLN A 302 -12.69 18.56 10.47
N GLN A 303 -11.76 17.83 9.88
CA GLN A 303 -10.62 18.42 9.22
C GLN A 303 -11.05 18.81 7.82
N CYS A 304 -11.13 20.12 7.57
CA CYS A 304 -11.50 20.68 6.29
C CYS A 304 -10.25 21.16 5.55
N ARG A 305 -10.28 21.05 4.23
CA ARG A 305 -9.23 21.53 3.34
C ARG A 305 -9.83 22.30 2.19
N CYS A 306 -9.22 23.42 1.84
CA CYS A 306 -9.54 24.16 0.62
C CYS A 306 -8.75 23.58 -0.55
N LEU A 307 -9.41 23.28 -1.65
CA LEU A 307 -8.79 22.83 -2.90
C LEU A 307 -9.46 23.51 -4.08
N GLU A 308 -8.75 24.42 -4.77
CA GLU A 308 -9.22 25.09 -5.98
C GLU A 308 -10.61 25.75 -5.85
N GLY A 309 -10.92 26.32 -4.68
CA GLY A 309 -12.20 26.98 -4.39
C GLY A 309 -13.29 26.07 -3.79
N GLU A 310 -13.02 24.77 -3.66
CA GLU A 310 -13.92 23.80 -3.05
C GLU A 310 -13.45 23.39 -1.64
N VAL A 311 -14.40 23.22 -0.72
CA VAL A 311 -14.13 22.78 0.65
C VAL A 311 -14.43 21.29 0.79
N GLU A 312 -13.40 20.50 1.10
CA GLU A 312 -13.55 19.08 1.43
C GLU A 312 -13.30 18.86 2.93
N CYS A 313 -14.30 18.35 3.64
CA CYS A 313 -14.22 18.05 5.07
C CYS A 313 -14.30 16.56 5.33
N VAL A 314 -13.39 16.06 6.16
CA VAL A 314 -13.37 14.66 6.62
C VAL A 314 -13.45 14.60 8.14
N SER A 315 -14.10 13.58 8.69
CA SER A 315 -14.16 13.38 10.14
C SER A 315 -12.76 13.26 10.73
N LEU A 316 -12.45 14.07 11.74
CA LEU A 316 -11.17 14.07 12.42
C LEU A 316 -10.95 12.72 13.13
N SER A 317 -9.87 12.02 12.78
CA SER A 317 -9.48 10.79 13.49
C SER A 317 -8.57 11.13 14.65
N CYS A 318 -9.00 10.84 15.88
CA CYS A 318 -8.19 11.10 17.06
C CYS A 318 -7.14 10.01 17.30
N PRO A 319 -5.95 10.37 17.81
CA PRO A 319 -4.92 9.40 18.16
C PRO A 319 -5.41 8.46 19.27
N VAL A 320 -5.00 7.18 19.19
CA VAL A 320 -5.29 6.19 20.23
C VAL A 320 -4.43 6.49 21.45
N LEU A 321 -5.07 6.84 22.56
CA LEU A 321 -4.39 7.10 23.83
C LEU A 321 -4.22 5.81 24.63
N LEU A 322 -3.03 5.60 25.18
CA LEU A 322 -2.67 4.46 26.05
C LEU A 322 -2.60 4.88 27.53
N CYS A 323 -3.52 5.71 27.98
CA CYS A 323 -3.62 6.15 29.38
C CYS A 323 -4.88 5.61 30.05
N ASN A 324 -4.84 5.51 31.38
CA ASN A 324 -5.95 5.01 32.19
C ASN A 324 -7.16 5.95 32.19
N HIS A 325 -6.91 7.27 32.13
CA HIS A 325 -7.95 8.30 32.16
C HIS A 325 -7.71 9.34 31.06
N SER A 326 -8.78 9.66 30.33
CA SER A 326 -8.79 10.62 29.24
C SER A 326 -10.04 11.49 29.30
N SER A 327 -9.91 12.79 29.09
CA SER A 327 -11.03 13.74 28.96
C SER A 327 -10.93 14.49 27.63
N VAL A 328 -12.08 14.95 27.13
CA VAL A 328 -12.16 15.92 26.04
C VAL A 328 -12.48 17.26 26.69
N LEU A 329 -11.58 18.23 26.57
CA LEU A 329 -11.79 19.57 27.10
C LEU A 329 -12.86 20.31 26.28
N GLU A 330 -13.56 21.25 26.92
CA GLU A 330 -14.59 22.04 26.26
C GLU A 330 -13.99 22.84 25.08
N GLY A 331 -14.52 22.61 23.88
CA GLY A 331 -14.01 23.20 22.63
C GLY A 331 -12.89 22.41 21.93
N GLU A 332 -12.36 21.34 22.53
CA GLU A 332 -11.43 20.41 21.86
C GLU A 332 -12.18 19.24 21.20
N CYS A 333 -11.63 18.71 20.10
CA CYS A 333 -12.24 17.60 19.36
C CYS A 333 -11.66 16.23 19.69
N CYS A 334 -10.46 16.18 20.30
CA CYS A 334 -9.80 14.92 20.62
C CYS A 334 -9.50 14.80 22.11
N PRO A 335 -9.62 13.59 22.68
CA PRO A 335 -9.31 13.36 24.08
C PRO A 335 -7.81 13.53 24.34
N ARG A 336 -7.45 13.90 25.57
CA ARG A 336 -6.07 13.97 26.06
C ARG A 336 -5.94 13.14 27.33
N CYS A 337 -4.72 12.67 27.60
CA CYS A 337 -4.42 11.94 28.82
C CYS A 337 -4.36 12.89 30.01
N ILE A 338 -4.98 12.48 31.11
CA ILE A 338 -5.01 13.27 32.34
C ILE A 338 -3.89 12.77 33.26
N SER A 339 -3.07 13.69 33.74
CA SER A 339 -1.94 13.39 34.63
C SER A 339 -2.39 13.05 36.05
N ASP A 340 -3.34 13.81 36.60
CA ASP A 340 -3.98 13.53 37.90
C ASP A 340 -5.51 13.70 37.81
N PRO A 341 -6.24 12.58 37.66
CA PRO A 341 -7.70 12.60 37.53
C PRO A 341 -8.44 12.95 38.83
N CYS A 342 -7.75 13.08 39.97
CA CYS A 342 -8.34 13.59 41.22
C CYS A 342 -8.45 15.12 41.23
N ILE A 343 -7.62 15.81 40.46
CA ILE A 343 -7.58 17.28 40.39
C ILE A 343 -8.44 17.79 39.23
N ASP A 344 -8.65 16.98 38.19
CA ASP A 344 -9.39 17.37 37.00
C ASP A 344 -10.92 17.26 37.20
N ASP A 345 -11.64 18.36 37.02
CA ASP A 345 -13.10 18.44 37.16
C ASP A 345 -13.86 17.92 35.93
N ALA A 346 -13.17 17.71 34.80
CA ALA A 346 -13.76 17.15 33.58
C ALA A 346 -13.93 15.62 33.62
N VAL A 347 -13.47 14.95 34.68
CA VAL A 347 -13.56 13.49 34.82
C VAL A 347 -14.84 13.08 35.53
N THR A 348 -15.70 12.34 34.82
CA THR A 348 -16.92 11.78 35.39
C THR A 348 -16.60 10.71 36.44
N SER A 349 -16.99 10.96 37.68
CA SER A 349 -16.83 10.04 38.81
C SER A 349 -17.81 8.85 38.74
N ASP A 350 -17.34 7.64 39.04
CA ASP A 350 -18.20 6.45 39.11
C ASP A 350 -19.01 6.46 40.41
N PRO A 351 -20.35 6.54 40.36
CA PRO A 351 -21.20 6.62 41.55
C PRO A 351 -21.19 5.35 42.40
N ARG A 352 -20.63 4.23 41.91
CA ARG A 352 -20.53 2.97 42.65
C ARG A 352 -19.27 2.87 43.51
N GLN A 353 -18.36 3.83 43.40
CA GLN A 353 -17.12 3.84 44.16
C GLN A 353 -17.21 4.65 45.45
N THR A 354 -16.28 4.38 46.37
CA THR A 354 -16.19 5.05 47.68
C THR A 354 -14.75 5.45 47.99
N CYS A 355 -14.57 6.56 48.70
CA CYS A 355 -13.30 7.01 49.26
C CYS A 355 -13.32 6.85 50.78
N ARG A 356 -12.16 6.77 51.43
CA ARG A 356 -12.06 6.93 52.89
C ARG A 356 -11.53 8.33 53.20
N ASP A 357 -12.21 9.03 54.10
CA ASP A 357 -11.73 10.31 54.61
C ASP A 357 -10.59 10.13 55.63
N PRO A 358 -9.84 11.20 55.98
CA PRO A 358 -8.75 11.12 56.95
C PRO A 358 -9.17 10.66 58.36
N ALA A 359 -10.46 10.78 58.71
CA ALA A 359 -11.04 10.28 59.95
C ALA A 359 -11.50 8.81 59.86
N GLY A 360 -11.29 8.15 58.72
CA GLY A 360 -11.58 6.75 58.48
C GLY A 360 -13.01 6.45 58.01
N ALA A 361 -13.85 7.47 57.77
CA ALA A 361 -15.22 7.26 57.32
C ALA A 361 -15.28 7.05 55.80
N THR A 362 -16.10 6.10 55.37
CA THR A 362 -16.33 5.81 53.95
C THR A 362 -17.33 6.80 53.36
N ARG A 363 -16.94 7.50 52.30
CA ARG A 363 -17.73 8.50 51.57
C ARG A 363 -18.04 8.01 50.16
N LEU A 364 -19.26 8.28 49.67
CA LEU A 364 -19.64 7.98 48.29
C LEU A 364 -18.94 8.93 47.30
N SER A 365 -18.68 8.44 46.10
CA SER A 365 -18.18 9.25 44.98
C SER A 365 -19.08 10.46 44.73
N GLY A 366 -18.50 11.66 44.69
CA GLY A 366 -19.19 12.95 44.58
C GLY A 366 -19.54 13.62 45.92
N ALA A 367 -19.35 12.96 47.06
CA ALA A 367 -19.61 13.57 48.36
C ALA A 367 -18.56 14.65 48.70
N THR A 368 -19.03 15.81 49.17
CA THR A 368 -18.20 16.94 49.62
C THR A 368 -18.40 17.18 51.11
N TRP A 369 -17.32 17.36 51.87
CA TRP A 369 -17.37 17.59 53.33
C TRP A 369 -16.28 18.55 53.78
N SER A 370 -16.49 19.22 54.91
CA SER A 370 -15.45 20.03 55.57
C SER A 370 -14.52 19.14 56.37
N ASP A 371 -13.21 19.36 56.26
CA ASP A 371 -12.20 18.58 56.96
C ASP A 371 -12.28 18.83 58.49
N PRO A 372 -12.47 17.79 59.32
CA PRO A 372 -12.53 17.94 60.78
C PRO A 372 -11.24 18.48 61.40
N THR A 373 -10.11 18.32 60.71
CA THR A 373 -8.76 18.70 61.16
C THR A 373 -8.28 20.03 60.58
N ALA A 374 -8.99 20.57 59.58
CA ALA A 374 -8.65 21.84 58.94
C ALA A 374 -9.93 22.65 58.62
N PRO A 375 -10.29 23.66 59.45
CA PRO A 375 -11.61 24.31 59.41
C PRO A 375 -11.90 25.13 58.14
N CYS A 376 -10.92 25.33 57.25
CA CYS A 376 -11.09 26.02 55.96
C CYS A 376 -10.91 25.10 54.74
N THR A 377 -10.83 23.78 54.95
CA THR A 377 -10.61 22.82 53.86
C THR A 377 -11.91 22.08 53.55
N THR A 378 -12.28 22.07 52.28
CA THR A 378 -13.41 21.30 51.77
C THR A 378 -12.86 20.16 50.90
N CYS A 379 -13.17 18.93 51.26
CA CYS A 379 -12.74 17.72 50.55
C CYS A 379 -13.88 17.17 49.70
N THR A 380 -13.57 16.64 48.52
CA THR A 380 -14.54 15.96 47.65
C THR A 380 -14.02 14.57 47.27
N CYS A 381 -14.85 13.54 47.40
CA CYS A 381 -14.51 12.19 46.99
C CYS A 381 -14.69 12.02 45.47
N LYS A 382 -13.62 11.67 44.74
CA LYS A 382 -13.69 11.31 43.31
C LYS A 382 -13.30 9.83 43.13
N GLY A 383 -14.28 8.94 43.06
CA GLY A 383 -14.06 7.52 42.76
C GLY A 383 -13.99 7.28 41.25
N LEU A 384 -12.83 6.85 40.74
CA LEU A 384 -12.55 6.74 39.32
C LEU A 384 -12.65 5.30 38.81
N ALA A 385 -13.40 5.06 37.74
CA ALA A 385 -13.49 3.74 37.12
C ALA A 385 -12.15 3.34 36.46
N HIS A 386 -11.54 2.24 36.93
CA HIS A 386 -10.43 1.61 36.23
C HIS A 386 -10.94 0.81 35.01
N ARG A 387 -10.37 1.05 33.82
CA ARG A 387 -10.47 0.06 32.73
C ARG A 387 -9.68 -1.19 33.12
N PRO A 388 -10.20 -2.41 32.86
CA PRO A 388 -9.47 -3.63 33.15
C PRO A 388 -8.23 -3.70 32.25
N SER A 389 -7.06 -3.47 32.85
CA SER A 389 -5.77 -3.74 32.21
C SER A 389 -5.54 -5.25 32.17
N SER A 390 -5.31 -5.77 30.97
CA SER A 390 -4.80 -7.12 30.73
C SER A 390 -3.58 -7.41 31.61
N GLY A 391 -3.78 -8.25 32.64
CA GLY A 391 -2.77 -9.06 33.32
C GLY A 391 -1.55 -8.35 33.89
N ARG A 392 -1.57 -8.12 35.21
CA ARG A 392 -0.44 -8.43 36.12
C ARG A 392 -0.90 -8.34 37.57
N LEU A 393 -0.36 -9.24 38.38
CA LEU A 393 -0.73 -9.53 39.77
C LEU A 393 -0.74 -8.29 40.68
N ALA A 394 -1.69 -8.31 41.61
CA ALA A 394 -1.66 -7.53 42.83
C ALA A 394 -0.41 -7.88 43.65
N VAL A 395 0.31 -6.85 44.09
CA VAL A 395 1.10 -6.90 45.32
C VAL A 395 0.83 -5.60 46.07
N LEU A 396 0.16 -5.72 47.20
CA LEU A 396 0.11 -4.75 48.28
C LEU A 396 1.53 -4.50 48.78
N GLY A 397 1.92 -3.23 48.89
CA GLY A 397 3.21 -2.84 49.47
C GLY A 397 3.21 -1.36 49.84
N ILE A 398 2.84 -1.11 51.09
CA ILE A 398 3.06 0.15 51.82
C ILE A 398 4.57 0.26 52.11
N GLU A 399 5.15 1.45 51.94
CA GLU A 399 6.18 2.07 52.82
C GLU A 399 6.65 3.41 52.17
N LEU A 400 6.23 4.54 52.73
CA LEU A 400 6.90 5.39 53.75
C LEU A 400 7.95 6.35 53.17
N VAL A 401 7.56 7.63 53.16
CA VAL A 401 8.40 8.82 52.98
C VAL A 401 9.22 9.04 54.26
N THR A 402 10.50 9.39 54.11
CA THR A 402 11.24 10.11 55.16
C THR A 402 11.87 11.37 54.55
N PHE A 403 11.48 12.50 55.16
CA PHE A 403 11.89 13.92 55.05
C PHE A 403 12.18 14.53 53.67
#